data_AF-A0A7K3M9J1-F1
#
_entry.id   AF-A0A7K3M9J1-F1
#
_cell.length_a   1.000
_cell.length_b   1.000
_cell.length_c   1.000
_cell.angle_alpha   90.00
_cell.angle_beta   90.00
_cell.angle_gamma   90.00
#
_symmetry.space_group_name_H-M   'P 1'
#
loop_
_entity.id
_entity.type
_entity.pdbx_description
1 polymer ?
#
loop_
_entity_poly.entity_id
_entity_poly.type
_entity_poly.pdbx_seq_one_letter_code
_entity_poly.pdbx_strand_id
1 'polypeptide(L)'
;MAIPFVQECNESMSGVYTAAREIREAIDAVAELATDETWEGKSAEEWMTELEGLTGDVLRALGDPLSEAIEECRNNAQRMEQESAGV
;
A
#
# COMPACT_ATOMS: atom_id res chain seq x y z
N MET A 1 9.34 1.79 -29.33
CA MET A 1 8.89 0.38 -29.26
C MET A 1 7.74 0.36 -28.28
N ALA A 2 6.60 -0.26 -28.60
CA ALA A 2 5.51 -0.36 -27.63
C ALA A 2 5.97 -1.25 -26.47
N ILE A 3 5.75 -0.80 -25.24
CA ILE A 3 6.01 -1.61 -24.05
C ILE A 3 4.86 -2.62 -23.93
N PRO A 4 5.14 -3.92 -23.73
CA PRO A 4 4.08 -4.90 -23.51
C PRO A 4 3.25 -4.54 -22.27
N PHE A 5 1.93 -4.71 -22.33
CA PHE A 5 1.01 -4.34 -21.24
C PHE A 5 1.40 -4.95 -19.88
N VAL A 6 1.93 -6.17 -19.87
CA VAL A 6 2.42 -6.83 -18.64
C VAL A 6 3.64 -6.13 -18.06
N GLN A 7 4.54 -5.62 -18.90
CA GLN A 7 5.69 -4.83 -18.43
C GLN A 7 5.22 -3.50 -17.84
N GLU A 8 4.29 -2.80 -18.48
CA GLU A 8 3.74 -1.53 -17.97
C GLU A 8 3.01 -1.70 -16.63
N CYS A 9 2.23 -2.78 -16.47
CA CYS A 9 1.62 -3.11 -15.18
C CYS A 9 2.70 -3.38 -14.13
N ASN A 10 3.76 -4.17 -14.44
CA ASN A 10 4.83 -4.44 -13.48
C ASN A 10 5.60 -3.18 -13.04
N GLU A 11 5.91 -2.27 -13.97
CA GLU A 11 6.57 -0.99 -13.66
C GLU A 11 5.69 -0.11 -12.77
N SER A 12 4.40 0.01 -13.10
CA SER A 12 3.43 0.77 -12.29
C SER A 12 3.25 0.17 -10.89
N MET A 13 3.14 -1.16 -10.80
CA MET A 13 2.99 -1.86 -9.51
C MET A 13 4.25 -1.77 -8.65
N SER A 14 5.44 -1.66 -9.24
CA SER A 14 6.66 -1.39 -8.47
C SER A 14 6.61 -0.04 -7.75
N GLY A 15 6.02 0.98 -8.37
CA GLY A 15 5.78 2.27 -7.72
C GLY A 15 4.80 2.16 -6.56
N VAL A 16 3.72 1.40 -6.75
CA VAL A 16 2.72 1.12 -5.71
C VAL A 16 3.34 0.39 -4.51
N TYR A 17 4.17 -0.63 -4.72
CA TYR A 17 4.88 -1.33 -3.63
C TYR A 17 5.83 -0.41 -2.87
N THR A 18 6.52 0.49 -3.57
CA THR A 18 7.43 1.46 -2.95
C THR A 18 6.65 2.41 -2.04
N ALA A 19 5.58 3.00 -2.55
CA ALA A 19 4.72 3.89 -1.76
C ALA A 19 4.09 3.16 -0.57
N ALA A 20 3.59 1.92 -0.76
CA ALA A 20 3.04 1.12 0.33
C ALA A 20 4.07 0.86 1.44
N ARG A 21 5.33 0.61 1.07
CA ARG A 21 6.42 0.44 2.02
C ARG A 21 6.73 1.75 2.76
N GLU A 22 6.84 2.86 2.05
CA GLU A 22 7.09 4.18 2.64
C GLU A 22 6.00 4.57 3.64
N ILE A 23 4.73 4.26 3.34
CA ILE A 23 3.61 4.50 4.26
C ILE A 23 3.77 3.65 5.54
N ARG A 24 4.17 2.38 5.42
CA ARG A 24 4.43 1.51 6.59
C ARG A 24 5.56 2.06 7.45
N GLU A 25 6.68 2.45 6.83
CA GLU A 25 7.82 3.04 7.54
C GLU A 25 7.44 4.35 8.25
N ALA A 26 6.61 5.19 7.63
CA ALA A 26 6.11 6.42 8.24
C ALA A 26 5.17 6.14 9.43
N ILE A 27 4.30 5.14 9.32
CA ILE A 27 3.43 4.69 10.42
C ILE A 27 4.26 4.21 11.60
N ASP A 28 5.26 3.37 11.36
CA ASP A 28 6.14 2.84 12.41
C ASP A 28 6.89 3.97 13.12
N ALA A 29 7.37 4.99 12.39
CA ALA A 29 8.04 6.15 12.98
C ALA A 29 7.12 7.01 13.86
N VAL A 30 5.85 7.19 13.46
CA VAL A 30 4.86 7.93 14.26
C VAL A 30 4.49 7.13 15.50
N ALA A 31 4.36 5.81 15.40
CA ALA A 31 4.10 4.94 16.54
C ALA A 31 5.27 4.96 17.55
N GLU A 32 6.52 4.92 17.07
CA GLU A 32 7.72 5.02 17.91
C GLU A 32 7.74 6.35 18.69
N LEU A 33 7.45 7.47 18.01
CA LEU A 33 7.31 8.77 18.65
C LEU A 33 6.19 8.79 19.70
N ALA A 34 5.05 8.15 19.41
CA ALA A 34 3.90 8.09 20.31
C ALA A 34 4.18 7.28 21.59
N THR A 35 5.04 6.26 21.50
CA THR A 35 5.45 5.41 22.63
C THR A 35 6.55 6.02 23.50
N ASP A 36 7.10 7.18 23.14
CA ASP A 36 8.08 7.88 23.95
C ASP A 36 7.42 8.30 25.28
N GLU A 37 8.05 8.00 26.42
CA GLU A 37 7.49 8.03 27.79
C GLU A 37 7.04 9.43 28.28
N THR A 38 7.01 10.41 27.39
CA THR A 38 6.71 11.82 27.67
C THR A 38 5.23 12.19 27.46
N TRP A 39 4.43 11.33 26.83
CA TRP A 39 3.02 11.61 26.49
C TRP A 39 2.06 10.91 27.46
N GLU A 40 1.78 11.55 28.59
CA GLU A 40 0.83 11.07 29.60
C GLU A 40 -0.47 11.90 29.63
N GLY A 41 -1.57 11.26 30.07
CA GLY A 41 -2.87 11.90 30.30
C GLY A 41 -3.93 11.58 29.24
N LYS A 42 -5.21 11.89 29.55
CA LYS A 42 -6.37 11.48 28.73
C LYS A 42 -6.28 11.87 27.27
N SER A 43 -5.78 13.07 26.96
CA SER A 43 -5.65 13.52 25.57
C SER A 43 -4.57 12.77 24.80
N ALA A 44 -3.51 12.33 25.47
CA ALA A 44 -2.49 11.47 24.86
C ALA A 44 -3.05 10.06 24.60
N GLU A 45 -3.81 9.50 25.55
CA GLU A 45 -4.50 8.21 25.39
C GLU A 45 -5.52 8.23 24.24
N GLU A 46 -6.33 9.28 24.14
CA GLU A 46 -7.30 9.49 23.05
C GLU A 46 -6.58 9.58 21.69
N TRP A 47 -5.52 10.39 21.61
CA TRP A 47 -4.74 10.53 20.38
C TRP A 47 -4.05 9.22 19.96
N MET A 48 -3.47 8.47 20.91
CA MET A 48 -2.89 7.16 20.63
C MET A 48 -3.94 6.17 20.10
N THR A 49 -5.15 6.17 20.68
CA THR A 49 -6.25 5.32 20.22
C THR A 49 -6.67 5.66 18.77
N GLU A 50 -6.78 6.96 18.45
CA GLU A 50 -7.09 7.41 17.10
C GLU A 50 -5.98 7.03 16.10
N LEU A 51 -4.72 7.19 16.50
CA LEU A 51 -3.56 6.82 15.71
C LEU A 51 -3.52 5.31 15.44
N GLU A 52 -3.72 4.48 16.46
CA GLU A 52 -3.80 3.02 16.32
C GLU A 52 -4.93 2.59 15.38
N GLY A 53 -6.08 3.24 15.46
CA GLY A 53 -7.20 3.00 14.54
C GLY A 53 -6.84 3.32 13.09
N LEU A 54 -6.31 4.52 12.84
CA LEU A 54 -5.94 4.97 11.49
C LEU A 54 -4.82 4.11 10.89
N THR A 55 -3.80 3.81 11.67
CA THR A 55 -2.67 2.97 11.24
C THR A 55 -3.13 1.54 10.94
N GLY A 56 -4.01 0.97 11.77
CA GLY A 56 -4.61 -0.34 11.55
C GLY A 56 -5.43 -0.42 10.24
N ASP A 57 -6.24 0.59 9.94
CA ASP A 57 -7.02 0.64 8.71
C ASP A 57 -6.14 0.77 7.46
N VAL A 58 -5.09 1.61 7.53
CA VAL A 58 -4.11 1.74 6.44
C VAL A 58 -3.36 0.44 6.22
N LEU A 59 -2.86 -0.21 7.27
CA LEU A 59 -2.15 -1.49 7.15
C LEU A 59 -3.04 -2.60 6.59
N ARG A 60 -4.33 -2.62 6.96
CA ARG A 60 -5.32 -3.54 6.39
C ARG A 60 -5.51 -3.30 4.89
N ALA A 61 -5.65 -2.05 4.48
CA ALA A 61 -5.78 -1.68 3.07
C ALA A 61 -4.51 -2.04 2.25
N LEU A 62 -3.33 -1.88 2.85
CA LEU A 62 -2.04 -2.24 2.26
C LEU A 62 -1.72 -3.75 2.34
N GLY A 63 -2.62 -4.57 2.89
CA GLY A 63 -2.48 -6.02 3.00
C GLY A 63 -3.06 -6.77 1.80
N ASP A 64 -4.04 -7.63 2.06
CA ASP A 64 -4.70 -8.45 1.04
C ASP A 64 -5.34 -7.63 -0.09
N PRO A 65 -6.07 -6.51 0.17
CA PRO A 65 -6.71 -5.74 -0.89
C PRO A 65 -5.72 -5.17 -1.92
N LEU A 66 -4.55 -4.74 -1.47
CA LEU A 66 -3.49 -4.27 -2.36
C LEU A 66 -2.96 -5.41 -3.24
N SER A 67 -2.79 -6.60 -2.65
CA SER A 67 -2.32 -7.79 -3.36
C SER A 67 -3.34 -8.26 -4.40
N GLU A 68 -4.63 -8.25 -4.05
CA GLU A 68 -5.73 -8.55 -4.97
C GLU A 68 -5.78 -7.58 -6.15
N ALA A 69 -5.68 -6.28 -5.89
CA ALA A 69 -5.67 -5.26 -6.95
C ALA A 69 -4.49 -5.44 -7.93
N ILE A 70 -3.32 -5.83 -7.41
CA ILE A 70 -2.12 -6.11 -8.22
C ILE A 70 -2.33 -7.34 -9.10
N GLU A 71 -2.90 -8.40 -8.54
CA GLU A 71 -3.20 -9.61 -9.29
C GLU A 71 -4.22 -9.34 -10.39
N GLU A 72 -5.25 -8.56 -10.11
CA GLU A 72 -6.23 -8.12 -11.10
C GLU A 72 -5.59 -7.29 -12.23
N CYS A 73 -4.68 -6.34 -11.91
CA CYS A 73 -3.92 -5.60 -12.92
C CYS A 73 -3.16 -6.54 -13.85
N ARG A 74 -2.44 -7.53 -13.29
CA ARG A 74 -1.66 -8.49 -14.07
C ARG A 74 -2.54 -9.35 -14.97
N ASN A 75 -3.66 -9.85 -14.45
CA ASN A 75 -4.61 -10.66 -15.21
C ASN A 75 -5.21 -9.85 -16.37
N ASN A 76 -5.56 -8.59 -16.13
CA ASN A 76 -6.07 -7.70 -17.17
C ASN A 76 -5.02 -7.39 -18.23
N ALA A 77 -3.77 -7.10 -17.82
CA ALA A 77 -2.66 -6.85 -18.73
C ALA A 77 -2.35 -8.06 -19.63
N GLN A 78 -2.35 -9.27 -19.07
CA GLN A 78 -2.18 -10.52 -19.83
C GLN A 78 -3.30 -10.72 -20.85
N ARG A 79 -4.55 -10.46 -20.47
CA ARG A 79 -5.69 -10.55 -21.39
C ARG A 79 -5.53 -9.58 -22.56
N MET A 80 -5.20 -8.32 -22.29
CA MET A 80 -5.01 -7.31 -23.33
C MET A 80 -3.85 -7.64 -24.27
N GLU A 81 -2.77 -8.23 -23.75
CA GLU A 81 -1.65 -8.70 -24.57
C GLU A 81 -2.05 -9.85 -25.50
N GLN A 82 -2.81 -10.83 -25.00
CA GLN A 82 -3.34 -11.93 -25.82
C GLN A 82 -4.31 -11.43 -26.89
N GLU A 83 -5.21 -10.52 -26.54
CA GLU A 83 -6.13 -9.88 -27.50
C GLU A 83 -5.37 -9.10 -28.57
N SER A 84 -4.29 -8.40 -28.20
CA SER A 84 -3.47 -7.63 -29.15
C SER A 84 -2.61 -8.51 -30.06
N ALA A 85 -2.20 -9.70 -29.60
CA ALA A 85 -1.41 -10.67 -30.38
C ALA A 85 -2.26 -11.55 -31.31
N GLY A 86 -3.57 -11.65 -31.07
CA GLY A 86 -4.54 -12.38 -31.89
C GLY A 86 -5.20 -11.56 -33.00
N VAL A 87 -4.83 -10.28 -33.13
CA VAL A 87 -5.28 -9.33 -34.18
C VAL A 87 -4.19 -9.15 -35.25
#